data_AF-A0A7W0XF91-F1
#
_entry.id   AF-A0A7W0XF91-F1
#
_cell.length_a   1.000
_cell.length_b   1.000
_cell.length_c   1.000
_cell.angle_alpha   90.00
_cell.angle_beta   90.00
_cell.angle_gamma   90.00
#
_symmetry.space_group_name_H-M   'P 1'
#
loop_
_entity.id
_entity.type
_entity.pdbx_description
1 polymer ?
#
loop_
_entity_poly.entity_id
_entity_poly.type
_entity_poly.pdbx_seq_one_letter_code
_entity_poly.pdbx_strand_id
1 'polypeptide(L)'
;MAFHKRLQADLPPGTGVVLRGSVVTNKRWEDGKPFDAGGKGTSDLDITLVGNKVMEYWDKDEYYIPGLHTKPLSDKNPTIAIGLNKLRKALQELIGRPVNFQATANLVLYTRDVLFNEPYFTLIEAEAGS
;
A
#
# COMPACT_ATOMS: atom_id res chain seq x y z
N MET A 1 8.99 -1.84 15.69
CA MET A 1 8.78 -3.28 16.02
C MET A 1 7.32 -3.73 15.88
N ALA A 2 6.32 -3.01 16.41
CA ALA A 2 4.91 -3.43 16.32
C ALA A 2 4.31 -3.40 14.89
N PHE A 3 4.60 -2.34 14.13
CA PHE A 3 4.09 -2.16 12.75
C PHE A 3 4.49 -3.31 11.81
N HIS A 4 5.79 -3.59 11.72
CA HIS A 4 6.33 -4.66 10.88
C HIS A 4 5.80 -6.05 11.28
N LYS A 5 5.74 -6.34 12.60
CA LYS A 5 5.18 -7.60 13.09
C LYS A 5 3.71 -7.77 12.72
N ARG A 6 2.93 -6.68 12.73
CA ARG A 6 1.51 -6.74 12.39
C ARG A 6 1.30 -7.02 10.90
N LEU A 7 2.12 -6.40 10.04
CA LEU A 7 2.13 -6.70 8.60
C LEU A 7 2.48 -8.18 8.36
N GLN A 8 3.54 -8.71 8.98
CA GLN A 8 3.95 -10.11 8.78
C GLN A 8 2.91 -11.13 9.29
N ALA A 9 2.16 -10.81 10.34
CA ALA A 9 1.21 -11.74 10.94
C ALA A 9 -0.11 -11.85 10.16
N ASP A 10 -0.57 -10.73 9.59
CA ASP A 10 -1.92 -10.62 9.02
C ASP A 10 -1.92 -10.59 7.47
N LEU A 11 -0.75 -10.55 6.82
CA LEU A 11 -0.64 -10.64 5.36
C LEU A 11 -0.44 -12.10 4.89
N PRO A 12 -0.87 -12.42 3.66
CA PRO A 12 -0.56 -13.71 3.05
C PRO A 12 0.95 -13.98 3.02
N PRO A 13 1.41 -15.22 3.25
CA PRO A 13 2.82 -15.59 3.10
C PRO A 13 3.36 -15.22 1.72
N GLY A 14 4.61 -14.74 1.68
CA GLY A 14 5.28 -14.28 0.47
C GLY A 14 4.96 -12.84 0.06
N THR A 15 4.05 -12.14 0.75
CA THR A 15 3.69 -10.76 0.44
C THR A 15 4.84 -9.80 0.74
N GLY A 16 5.35 -9.14 -0.29
CA GLY A 16 6.25 -8.00 -0.14
C GLY A 16 5.51 -6.74 0.29
N VAL A 17 6.20 -5.83 0.97
CA VAL A 17 5.63 -4.55 1.43
C VAL A 17 6.56 -3.41 1.06
N VAL A 18 6.01 -2.45 0.34
CA VAL A 18 6.72 -1.26 -0.15
C VAL A 18 5.96 -0.01 0.27
N LEU A 19 6.66 0.98 0.82
CA LEU A 19 6.12 2.33 1.02
C LEU A 19 6.42 3.20 -0.18
N ARG A 20 5.48 4.07 -0.52
CA ARG A 20 5.56 4.98 -1.66
C ARG A 20 4.90 6.31 -1.36
N GLY A 21 4.95 7.19 -2.36
CA GLY A 21 4.24 8.45 -2.35
C GLY A 21 4.83 9.41 -1.33
N SER A 22 3.96 10.15 -0.68
CA SER A 22 4.34 11.33 0.10
C SER A 22 5.27 11.02 1.28
N VAL A 23 5.20 9.81 1.85
CA VAL A 23 6.09 9.37 2.93
C VAL A 23 7.54 9.16 2.46
N VAL A 24 7.76 8.88 1.18
CA VAL A 24 9.11 8.67 0.60
C VAL A 24 9.63 9.94 -0.06
N THR A 25 8.77 10.68 -0.75
CA THR A 25 9.16 11.88 -1.50
C THR A 25 9.14 13.16 -0.67
N ASN A 26 8.56 13.10 0.54
CA ASN A 26 8.25 14.26 1.40
C ASN A 26 7.37 15.31 0.70
N LYS A 27 6.58 14.90 -0.30
CA LYS A 27 5.71 15.78 -1.11
C LYS A 27 4.34 15.14 -1.31
N ARG A 28 3.28 15.90 -1.04
CA ARG A 28 1.90 15.51 -1.30
C ARG A 28 1.65 15.40 -2.80
N TRP A 29 0.88 14.39 -3.19
CA TRP A 29 0.55 14.18 -4.59
C TRP A 29 -0.48 15.21 -5.10
N GLU A 30 -1.40 15.68 -4.26
CA GLU A 30 -2.48 16.58 -4.70
C GLU A 30 -1.99 17.98 -5.09
N ASP A 31 -1.06 18.53 -4.31
CA ASP A 31 -0.68 19.95 -4.38
C ASP A 31 0.83 20.21 -4.27
N GLY A 32 1.65 19.16 -4.20
CA GLY A 32 3.11 19.26 -4.12
C GLY A 32 3.64 19.84 -2.81
N LYS A 33 2.79 20.12 -1.81
CA LYS A 33 3.22 20.65 -0.53
C LYS A 33 4.03 19.62 0.28
N PRO A 34 4.82 20.06 1.26
CA PRO A 34 5.52 19.15 2.16
C PRO A 34 4.59 18.14 2.83
N PHE A 35 5.13 16.97 3.16
CA PHE A 35 4.43 15.99 3.97
C PHE A 35 3.97 16.63 5.29
N ASP A 36 2.72 16.36 5.67
CA ASP A 36 2.07 16.95 6.85
C ASP A 36 2.04 18.49 6.88
N ALA A 37 2.06 19.18 5.72
CA ALA A 37 1.94 20.65 5.67
C ALA A 37 0.64 21.19 6.30
N GLY A 38 -0.41 20.37 6.41
CA GLY A 38 -1.65 20.69 7.12
C GLY A 38 -1.62 20.40 8.63
N GLY A 39 -0.49 19.94 9.16
CA GLY A 39 -0.34 19.45 10.52
C GLY A 39 0.03 17.95 10.56
N LYS A 40 0.55 17.52 11.72
CA LYS A 40 0.95 16.13 11.95
C LYS A 40 -0.21 15.16 11.67
N GLY A 41 0.03 14.14 10.84
CA GLY A 41 -0.95 13.10 10.51
C GLY A 41 -1.96 13.46 9.43
N THR A 42 -1.76 14.59 8.72
CA THR A 42 -2.66 15.02 7.64
C THR A 42 -2.33 14.42 6.28
N SER A 43 -1.13 13.86 6.12
CA SER A 43 -0.75 13.06 4.95
C SER A 43 -0.93 11.58 5.26
N ASP A 44 -1.41 10.84 4.27
CA ASP A 44 -1.63 9.41 4.33
C ASP A 44 -0.33 8.61 4.19
N LEU A 45 -0.39 7.36 4.64
CA LEU A 45 0.64 6.35 4.42
C LEU A 45 0.15 5.38 3.35
N ASP A 46 0.77 5.45 2.19
CA ASP A 46 0.52 4.51 1.10
C ASP A 46 1.41 3.26 1.25
N ILE A 47 0.76 2.11 1.40
CA ILE A 47 1.41 0.81 1.46
C ILE A 47 1.05 0.00 0.22
N THR A 48 2.07 -0.45 -0.48
CA THR A 48 1.93 -1.36 -1.62
C THR A 48 2.31 -2.76 -1.20
N LEU A 49 1.35 -3.67 -1.36
CA LEU A 49 1.50 -5.09 -1.15
C LEU A 49 1.90 -5.74 -2.47
N VAL A 50 2.91 -6.59 -2.46
CA VAL A 50 3.48 -7.20 -3.67
C VAL A 50 3.29 -8.72 -3.61
N GLY A 51 2.67 -9.30 -4.63
CA GLY A 51 2.52 -10.75 -4.82
C GLY A 51 1.13 -11.16 -5.30
N ASN A 52 1.01 -12.33 -5.94
CA ASN A 52 -0.27 -12.75 -6.52
C ASN A 52 -1.33 -13.09 -5.46
N LYS A 53 -0.95 -13.77 -4.37
CA LYS A 53 -1.90 -14.16 -3.31
C LYS A 53 -2.58 -12.97 -2.64
N VAL A 54 -1.87 -11.87 -2.45
CA VAL A 54 -2.45 -10.67 -1.82
C VAL A 54 -3.39 -9.93 -2.77
N MET A 55 -3.22 -10.09 -4.08
CA MET A 55 -4.14 -9.51 -5.07
C MET A 55 -5.54 -10.14 -4.98
N GLU A 56 -5.64 -11.42 -4.65
CA GLU A 56 -6.91 -12.16 -4.52
C GLU A 56 -7.87 -11.56 -3.47
N TYR A 57 -7.38 -10.68 -2.59
CA TYR A 57 -8.21 -9.99 -1.62
C TYR A 57 -9.06 -8.86 -2.20
N TRP A 58 -8.73 -8.36 -3.39
CA TRP A 58 -9.50 -7.31 -4.05
C TRP A 58 -10.67 -7.89 -4.85
N ASP A 59 -11.82 -7.22 -4.74
CA ASP A 59 -12.97 -7.48 -5.59
C ASP A 59 -12.58 -7.33 -7.06
N LYS A 60 -13.10 -8.23 -7.92
CA LYS A 60 -12.71 -8.36 -9.33
C LYS A 60 -12.79 -7.07 -10.17
N ASP A 61 -13.66 -6.14 -9.79
CA ASP A 61 -13.91 -4.88 -10.51
C ASP A 61 -13.12 -3.69 -9.90
N GLU A 62 -12.31 -3.96 -8.87
CA GLU A 62 -11.56 -2.97 -8.09
C GLU A 62 -10.08 -2.93 -8.45
N TYR A 63 -9.82 -3.03 -9.76
CA TYR A 63 -8.50 -2.96 -10.37
C TYR A 63 -8.39 -1.74 -11.30
N TYR A 64 -7.22 -1.08 -11.28
CA TYR A 64 -6.85 -0.17 -12.37
C TYR A 64 -6.38 -0.95 -13.59
N ILE A 65 -5.64 -2.03 -13.35
CA ILE A 65 -5.20 -2.98 -14.38
C ILE A 65 -5.54 -4.38 -13.87
N PRO A 66 -6.55 -5.06 -14.45
CA PRO A 66 -6.95 -6.39 -14.03
C PRO A 66 -5.76 -7.35 -13.96
N GLY A 67 -5.60 -8.04 -12.83
CA GLY A 67 -4.51 -8.99 -12.59
C GLY A 67 -3.13 -8.37 -12.30
N LEU A 68 -2.95 -7.05 -12.41
CA LEU A 68 -1.66 -6.39 -12.21
C LEU A 68 -1.66 -5.35 -11.11
N HIS A 69 -2.68 -4.49 -11.02
CA HIS A 69 -2.69 -3.38 -10.07
C HIS A 69 -4.10 -3.00 -9.61
N THR A 70 -4.24 -2.90 -8.29
CA THR A 70 -5.54 -2.64 -7.64
C THR A 70 -5.80 -1.17 -7.37
N LYS A 71 -7.09 -0.83 -7.20
CA LYS A 71 -7.50 0.46 -6.64
C LYS A 71 -7.18 0.55 -5.13
N PRO A 72 -6.99 1.74 -4.57
CA PRO A 72 -6.61 1.90 -3.17
C PRO A 72 -7.75 1.54 -2.20
N LEU A 73 -7.49 0.56 -1.34
CA LEU A 73 -8.28 0.28 -0.16
C LEU A 73 -8.00 1.37 0.88
N SER A 74 -9.03 2.14 1.23
CA SER A 74 -8.93 3.31 2.10
C SER A 74 -10.24 3.50 2.89
N ASP A 75 -10.29 4.52 3.74
CA ASP A 75 -11.53 4.89 4.45
C ASP A 75 -12.67 5.27 3.50
N LYS A 76 -12.37 5.73 2.28
CA LYS A 76 -13.37 6.07 1.26
C LYS A 76 -14.00 4.83 0.62
N ASN A 77 -13.22 3.75 0.50
CA ASN A 77 -13.62 2.51 -0.17
C ASN A 77 -13.29 1.29 0.71
N PRO A 78 -13.90 1.14 1.89
CA PRO A 78 -13.47 0.15 2.88
C PRO A 78 -13.87 -1.30 2.53
N THR A 79 -14.72 -1.49 1.52
CA THR A 79 -15.29 -2.79 1.14
C THR A 79 -14.61 -3.45 -0.05
N ILE A 80 -13.71 -2.74 -0.76
CA ILE A 80 -13.10 -3.28 -1.99
C ILE A 80 -12.11 -4.44 -1.75
N ALA A 81 -11.69 -4.61 -0.49
CA ALA A 81 -10.83 -5.70 -0.03
C ALA A 81 -11.07 -5.98 1.46
N ILE A 82 -12.27 -6.48 1.78
CA ILE A 82 -12.77 -6.64 3.18
C ILE A 82 -11.76 -7.40 4.06
N GLY A 83 -11.14 -8.45 3.52
CA GLY A 83 -10.18 -9.28 4.26
C GLY A 83 -8.95 -8.52 4.77
N LEU A 84 -8.57 -7.41 4.13
CA LEU A 84 -7.42 -6.60 4.52
C LEU A 84 -7.80 -5.32 5.29
N ASN A 85 -9.07 -4.91 5.25
CA ASN A 85 -9.49 -3.64 5.86
C ASN A 85 -9.32 -3.64 7.39
N LYS A 86 -9.45 -4.80 8.05
CA LYS A 86 -9.19 -4.92 9.49
C LYS A 86 -7.72 -4.62 9.81
N LEU A 87 -6.79 -5.16 9.04
CA LEU A 87 -5.36 -4.88 9.18
C LEU A 87 -5.08 -3.39 8.92
N ARG A 88 -5.59 -2.85 7.81
CA ARG A 88 -5.41 -1.44 7.45
C ARG A 88 -5.85 -0.50 8.57
N LYS A 89 -7.04 -0.72 9.15
CA LYS A 89 -7.54 0.07 10.29
C LYS A 89 -6.67 -0.05 11.53
N ALA A 90 -6.23 -1.26 11.86
CA ALA A 90 -5.33 -1.48 13.00
C ALA A 90 -3.99 -0.76 12.81
N LEU A 91 -3.45 -0.71 11.59
CA LEU A 91 -2.25 0.06 11.30
C LEU A 91 -2.51 1.56 11.41
N GLN A 92 -3.63 2.05 10.87
CA GLN A 92 -4.04 3.46 10.97
C GLN A 92 -4.16 3.93 12.43
N GLU A 93 -4.79 3.14 13.29
CA GLU A 93 -4.85 3.40 14.74
C GLU A 93 -3.45 3.42 15.37
N LEU A 94 -2.57 2.49 14.99
CA LEU A 94 -1.21 2.40 15.52
C LEU A 94 -0.34 3.60 15.14
N ILE A 95 -0.48 4.12 13.92
CA ILE A 95 0.39 5.19 13.39
C ILE A 95 -0.23 6.59 13.54
N GLY A 96 -1.53 6.69 13.80
CA GLY A 96 -2.25 7.96 13.98
C GLY A 96 -2.38 8.81 12.71
N ARG A 97 -2.39 8.19 11.52
CA ARG A 97 -2.63 8.84 10.23
C ARG A 97 -3.38 7.90 9.27
N PRO A 98 -4.05 8.41 8.23
CA PRO A 98 -4.72 7.56 7.26
C PRO A 98 -3.76 6.54 6.63
N VAL A 99 -4.22 5.30 6.45
CA VAL A 99 -3.47 4.23 5.77
C VAL A 99 -4.26 3.75 4.57
N ASN A 100 -3.59 3.69 3.43
CA ASN A 100 -4.13 3.13 2.20
C ASN A 100 -3.32 1.90 1.80
N PHE A 101 -4.02 0.86 1.35
CA PHE A 101 -3.40 -0.31 0.73
C PHE A 101 -3.66 -0.32 -0.76
N GLN A 102 -2.65 -0.62 -1.54
CA GLN A 102 -2.78 -1.12 -2.91
C GLN A 102 -2.00 -2.42 -3.04
N ALA A 103 -2.34 -3.22 -4.04
CA ALA A 103 -1.60 -4.41 -4.37
C ALA A 103 -1.09 -4.38 -5.81
N THR A 104 0.02 -5.08 -6.04
CA THR A 104 0.51 -5.38 -7.37
C THR A 104 1.11 -6.78 -7.45
N ALA A 105 0.91 -7.45 -8.58
CA ALA A 105 1.46 -8.78 -8.84
C ALA A 105 2.99 -8.78 -8.96
N ASN A 106 3.60 -7.70 -9.47
CA ASN A 106 5.04 -7.65 -9.72
C ASN A 106 5.59 -6.23 -9.56
N LEU A 107 6.51 -6.06 -8.60
CA LEU A 107 7.12 -4.76 -8.29
C LEU A 107 7.96 -4.19 -9.43
N VAL A 108 8.65 -5.02 -10.21
CA VAL A 108 9.50 -4.57 -11.32
C VAL A 108 8.62 -4.04 -12.46
N LEU A 109 7.59 -4.79 -12.84
CA LEU A 109 6.64 -4.36 -13.87
C LEU A 109 5.87 -3.12 -13.41
N TYR A 110 5.43 -3.10 -12.16
CA TYR A 110 4.76 -1.93 -11.61
C TYR A 110 5.66 -0.69 -11.59
N THR A 111 6.90 -0.83 -11.13
CA THR A 111 7.84 0.29 -11.07
C THR A 111 8.18 0.82 -12.45
N ARG A 112 8.35 -0.07 -13.43
CA ARG A 112 8.67 0.28 -14.81
C ARG A 112 7.49 0.90 -15.55
N ASP A 113 6.31 0.28 -15.45
CA ASP A 113 5.17 0.58 -16.31
C ASP A 113 4.19 1.60 -15.69
N VAL A 114 4.24 1.77 -14.37
CA VAL A 114 3.33 2.67 -13.64
C VAL A 114 4.06 3.79 -12.90
N LEU A 115 5.23 3.52 -12.29
CA LEU A 115 5.91 4.52 -11.43
C LEU A 115 6.88 5.47 -12.14
N PHE A 116 7.22 5.29 -13.42
CA PHE A 116 8.14 6.19 -14.15
C PHE A 116 9.34 6.69 -13.30
N ASN A 117 10.04 5.79 -12.59
CA ASN A 117 11.22 6.08 -11.79
C ASN A 117 10.98 6.82 -10.43
N GLU A 118 9.78 6.74 -9.86
CA GLU A 118 9.52 7.28 -8.52
C GLU A 118 10.25 6.52 -7.40
N PRO A 119 10.78 7.23 -6.37
CA PRO A 119 11.39 6.61 -5.20
C PRO A 119 10.40 5.73 -4.41
N TYR A 120 10.88 4.60 -3.92
CA TYR A 120 10.14 3.72 -3.02
C TYR A 120 11.05 3.16 -1.93
N PHE A 121 10.44 2.64 -0.86
CA PHE A 121 11.17 2.00 0.24
C PHE A 121 10.59 0.62 0.55
N THR A 122 11.38 -0.44 0.38
CA THR A 122 10.98 -1.81 0.68
C THR A 122 11.12 -2.09 2.18
N LEU A 123 10.02 -2.51 2.84
CA LEU A 123 10.04 -3.00 4.22
C LEU A 123 10.16 -4.52 4.31
N ILE A 124 9.47 -5.23 3.41
CA ILE A 124 9.42 -6.69 3.37
C ILE A 124 9.65 -7.08 1.92
N GLU A 125 10.68 -7.89 1.67
CA GLU A 125 10.94 -8.44 0.34
C GLU A 125 9.84 -9.45 -0.02
N ALA A 126 9.39 -9.41 -1.27
CA ALA A 126 8.48 -10.44 -1.79
C ALA A 126 9.26 -11.75 -2.01
N GLU A 127 8.62 -12.90 -1.78
CA GLU A 127 9.23 -14.18 -2.11
C GLU A 127 9.27 -14.38 -3.62
N ALA A 128 10.44 -14.78 -4.15
CA ALA A 128 10.65 -15.00 -5.57
C ALA A 128 9.75 -16.14 -6.10
N GLY A 129 8.92 -15.83 -7.10
CA GLY A 129 8.03 -16.80 -7.76
C GLY A 129 6.61 -16.89 -7.19
N SER A 130 6.20 -15.93 -6.36
CA SER A 130 4.84 -15.81 -5.83
C SER A 130 3.86 -15.11 -6.76
#